data_AF-A0A7S7LU23-F1
#
_entry.id   AF-A0A7S7LU23-F1
#
_cell.length_a   1.000
_cell.length_b   1.000
_cell.length_c   1.000
_cell.angle_alpha   90.00
_cell.angle_beta   90.00
_cell.angle_gamma   90.00
#
_symmetry.space_group_name_H-M   'P 1'
#
loop_
_entity.id
_entity.type
_entity.pdbx_description
1 polymer ?
#
loop_
_entity_poly.entity_id
_entity_poly.type
_entity_poly.pdbx_seq_one_letter_code
_entity_poly.pdbx_strand_id
1 'polypeptide(L)'
;MQLGFLVDLHLCMGCKGCEIACKVENEVPLSTWRLRVKYVDVGTFPETKRTFTPLRCNHCENAPCERICPVSALHYLDNGIVNIDKERCIGCAGCVMACPYGAIYIDPQTQTADKCTYCAHRVASSMMPACVVACPVQANIFGDLDDPKSNISKYIMKNQGGVQVRKPEKGTNPHHYYVGGGNVNLNPLASHRVDGHSLFNKITTLPVGGHH
;
A
#
# COMPACT_ATOMS: atom_id res chain seq x y z
N MET A 1 3.33 -12.57 17.32
CA MET A 1 2.19 -12.25 16.45
C MET A 1 2.63 -11.09 15.61
N GLN A 2 2.75 -11.31 14.31
CA GLN A 2 3.19 -10.31 13.35
C GLN A 2 2.11 -10.22 12.28
N LEU A 3 1.33 -9.14 12.29
CA LEU A 3 0.23 -9.00 11.34
C LEU A 3 0.75 -8.65 9.96
N GLY A 4 0.14 -9.27 8.95
CA GLY A 4 0.42 -9.06 7.55
C GLY A 4 -0.84 -8.93 6.72
N PHE A 5 -0.68 -8.36 5.53
CA PHE A 5 -1.75 -8.19 4.56
C PHE A 5 -1.29 -8.71 3.20
N LEU A 6 -2.15 -9.41 2.47
CA LEU A 6 -1.89 -9.88 1.13
C LEU A 6 -3.06 -9.48 0.22
N VAL A 7 -2.75 -9.09 -1.01
CA VAL A 7 -3.76 -8.83 -2.04
C VAL A 7 -3.55 -9.77 -3.22
N ASP A 8 -4.57 -10.56 -3.55
CA ASP A 8 -4.61 -11.33 -4.79
C ASP A 8 -5.17 -10.46 -5.93
N LEU A 9 -4.29 -10.05 -6.84
CA LEU A 9 -4.60 -9.22 -8.00
C LEU A 9 -5.21 -10.01 -9.17
N HIS A 10 -5.21 -11.34 -9.15
CA HIS A 10 -6.01 -12.14 -10.09
C HIS A 10 -7.50 -12.05 -9.76
N LEU A 11 -7.83 -11.97 -8.47
CA LEU A 11 -9.22 -11.85 -8.01
C LEU A 11 -9.72 -10.39 -8.04
N CYS A 12 -8.82 -9.42 -7.90
CA CYS A 12 -9.21 -8.02 -7.78
C CYS A 12 -9.86 -7.48 -9.08
N MET A 13 -11.18 -7.29 -9.03
CA MET A 13 -11.97 -6.70 -10.12
C MET A 13 -12.05 -5.16 -10.10
N GLY A 14 -11.35 -4.50 -9.18
CA GLY A 14 -11.30 -3.03 -9.13
C GLY A 14 -12.59 -2.32 -8.70
N CYS A 15 -13.52 -2.98 -8.01
CA CYS A 15 -14.83 -2.41 -7.64
C CYS A 15 -14.79 -1.23 -6.64
N LYS A 16 -13.61 -0.88 -6.10
CA LYS A 16 -13.38 0.21 -5.13
C LYS A 16 -14.14 0.11 -3.80
N GLY A 17 -14.89 -0.97 -3.54
CA GLY A 17 -15.60 -1.17 -2.26
C GLY A 17 -14.68 -1.09 -1.04
N CYS A 18 -13.45 -1.60 -1.16
CA CYS A 18 -12.46 -1.49 -0.09
C CYS A 18 -12.01 -0.04 0.20
N GLU A 19 -11.97 0.85 -0.80
CA GLU A 19 -11.65 2.28 -0.60
C GLU A 19 -12.72 2.95 0.24
N ILE A 20 -13.99 2.76 -0.14
CA ILE A 20 -15.14 3.36 0.55
C ILE A 20 -15.29 2.81 1.96
N ALA A 21 -15.18 1.49 2.13
CA ALA A 21 -15.24 0.87 3.46
C ALA A 21 -14.15 1.41 4.39
N CYS A 22 -12.92 1.60 3.90
CA CYS A 22 -11.86 2.21 4.69
C CYS A 22 -12.18 3.66 5.06
N LYS A 23 -12.79 4.41 4.14
CA LYS A 23 -13.13 5.82 4.32
C LYS A 23 -14.21 6.01 5.39
N VAL A 24 -15.28 5.23 5.30
CA VAL A 24 -16.39 5.25 6.26
C VAL A 24 -15.90 4.79 7.64
N GLU A 25 -15.24 3.64 7.71
CA GLU A 25 -14.79 3.04 8.99
C GLU A 25 -13.84 3.93 9.78
N ASN A 26 -13.01 4.72 9.10
CA ASN A 26 -11.95 5.51 9.73
C ASN A 26 -12.17 7.03 9.60
N GLU A 27 -13.37 7.44 9.18
CA GLU A 27 -13.76 8.84 9.01
C GLU A 27 -12.74 9.66 8.21
N VAL A 28 -12.18 9.05 7.15
CA VAL A 28 -11.12 9.68 6.36
C VAL A 28 -11.69 10.88 5.58
N PRO A 29 -11.07 12.08 5.63
CA PRO A 29 -11.57 13.26 4.93
C PRO A 29 -11.77 13.04 3.42
N LEU A 30 -12.75 13.73 2.84
CA LEU A 30 -13.12 13.56 1.42
C LEU A 30 -11.95 13.79 0.46
N SER A 31 -11.04 14.72 0.75
CA SER A 31 -9.88 15.06 -0.07
C SER A 31 -8.75 14.02 -0.04
N THR A 32 -8.79 13.05 0.87
CA THR A 32 -7.68 12.11 1.11
C THR A 32 -8.14 10.65 1.20
N TRP A 33 -7.17 9.73 1.23
CA TRP A 33 -7.38 8.29 1.15
C TRP A 33 -6.28 7.50 1.87
N ARG A 34 -6.66 6.59 2.77
CA ARG A 34 -5.75 5.58 3.35
C ARG A 34 -5.50 4.38 2.42
N LEU A 35 -6.39 4.16 1.46
CA LEU A 35 -6.38 3.07 0.47
C LEU A 35 -6.91 3.59 -0.86
N ARG A 36 -6.20 3.32 -1.96
CA ARG A 36 -6.63 3.64 -3.33
C ARG A 36 -6.41 2.46 -4.27
N VAL A 37 -7.40 2.10 -5.06
CA VAL A 37 -7.26 1.13 -6.16
C VAL A 37 -6.84 1.90 -7.40
N LYS A 38 -5.58 1.69 -7.80
CA LYS A 38 -5.06 2.15 -9.09
C LYS A 38 -5.38 1.12 -10.17
N TYR A 39 -5.51 1.58 -11.40
CA TYR A 39 -5.57 0.70 -12.55
C TYR A 39 -4.55 1.12 -13.60
N VAL A 40 -4.09 0.14 -14.37
CA VAL A 40 -3.22 0.34 -15.53
C VAL A 40 -3.78 -0.47 -16.67
N ASP A 41 -3.90 0.19 -17.83
CA ASP A 41 -4.23 -0.44 -19.10
C ASP A 41 -2.94 -0.79 -19.82
N VAL A 42 -2.85 -2.02 -20.30
CA VAL A 42 -1.69 -2.57 -20.99
C VAL A 42 -2.10 -3.31 -22.25
N GLY A 43 -1.18 -3.36 -23.21
CA GLY A 43 -1.40 -4.01 -24.50
C GLY A 43 -1.95 -3.05 -25.56
N THR A 44 -2.16 -3.61 -26.75
CA THR A 44 -2.65 -2.91 -27.94
C THR A 44 -3.78 -3.72 -28.55
N PHE A 45 -4.78 -3.07 -29.13
CA PHE A 45 -5.91 -3.75 -29.76
C PHE A 45 -5.43 -4.84 -30.75
N PRO A 46 -6.01 -6.06 -30.72
CA PRO A 46 -7.14 -6.52 -29.89
C PRO A 46 -6.76 -7.01 -28.48
N GLU A 47 -5.48 -7.22 -28.19
CA GLU A 47 -4.95 -7.78 -26.95
C GLU A 47 -4.73 -6.71 -25.88
N THR A 48 -5.83 -6.14 -25.37
CA THR A 48 -5.80 -5.14 -24.29
C THR A 48 -6.25 -5.73 -22.96
N LYS A 49 -5.60 -5.31 -21.87
CA LYS A 49 -5.93 -5.74 -20.51
C LYS A 49 -5.91 -4.57 -19.55
N ARG A 50 -6.90 -4.50 -18.66
CA ARG A 50 -6.87 -3.64 -17.47
C ARG A 50 -6.47 -4.46 -16.26
N THR A 51 -5.62 -3.90 -15.42
CA THR A 51 -5.22 -4.50 -14.15
C THR A 51 -5.50 -3.54 -13.00
N PHE A 52 -5.84 -4.07 -11.83
CA PHE A 52 -6.25 -3.29 -10.67
C PHE A 52 -5.36 -3.61 -9.48
N THR A 53 -4.88 -2.57 -8.79
CA THR A 53 -3.96 -2.70 -7.67
C THR A 53 -4.41 -1.83 -6.50
N PRO A 54 -4.96 -2.42 -5.43
CA PRO A 54 -5.21 -1.75 -4.16
C PRO A 54 -3.90 -1.36 -3.46
N LEU A 55 -3.66 -0.06 -3.29
CA LEU A 55 -2.47 0.50 -2.65
C LEU A 55 -2.83 1.14 -1.31
N ARG A 56 -2.11 0.75 -0.25
CA ARG A 56 -2.20 1.30 1.11
C ARG A 56 -0.83 1.27 1.80
N CYS A 57 -0.77 1.64 3.08
CA CYS A 57 0.44 1.48 3.89
C CYS A 57 0.91 0.02 3.90
N ASN A 58 2.23 -0.17 3.85
CA ASN A 58 2.85 -1.49 3.79
C ASN A 58 3.23 -2.08 5.15
N HIS A 59 3.02 -1.33 6.25
CA HIS A 59 3.37 -1.71 7.62
C HIS A 59 4.75 -2.39 7.69
N CYS A 60 5.74 -1.63 7.19
CA CYS A 60 7.11 -2.05 7.02
C CYS A 60 7.75 -2.44 8.35
N GLU A 61 8.47 -3.55 8.41
CA GLU A 61 9.31 -3.92 9.56
C GLU A 61 10.43 -2.90 9.78
N ASN A 62 11.00 -2.38 8.69
CA ASN A 62 12.04 -1.36 8.72
C ASN A 62 11.48 0.01 8.28
N ALA A 63 10.44 0.51 8.95
CA ALA A 63 9.70 1.71 8.56
C ALA A 63 10.50 3.02 8.68
N PRO A 64 10.86 3.70 7.57
CA PRO A 64 11.58 4.98 7.62
C PRO A 64 10.71 6.10 8.18
N CYS A 65 9.38 5.99 8.07
CA CYS A 65 8.43 6.97 8.59
C CYS A 65 8.32 6.98 10.12
N GLU A 66 8.65 5.87 10.77
CA GLU A 66 8.74 5.77 12.23
C GLU A 66 10.03 6.46 12.70
N ARG A 67 11.19 6.02 12.19
CA ARG A 67 12.51 6.57 12.56
C ARG A 67 12.67 8.08 12.35
N ILE A 68 12.04 8.64 11.32
CA ILE A 68 12.17 10.09 11.05
C ILE A 68 11.30 10.94 11.98
N CYS A 69 10.38 10.35 12.74
CA CYS A 69 9.43 11.11 13.55
C CYS A 69 10.12 11.68 14.80
N PRO A 70 10.29 13.01 14.93
CA PRO A 70 11.05 13.60 16.05
C PRO A 70 10.32 13.50 17.40
N VAL A 71 9.02 13.20 17.37
CA VAL A 71 8.14 13.14 18.55
C VAL A 71 7.60 11.73 18.81
N SER A 72 8.10 10.73 18.07
CA SER A 72 7.66 9.33 18.16
C SER A 72 6.13 9.16 18.05
N ALA A 73 5.48 9.98 17.21
CA ALA A 73 4.05 9.85 16.93
C ALA A 73 3.77 8.59 16.10
N LEU A 74 4.62 8.28 15.10
CA LEU A 74 4.63 6.96 14.49
C LEU A 74 5.44 6.01 15.37
N HIS A 75 4.90 4.82 15.61
CA HIS A 75 5.49 3.79 16.48
C HIS A 75 4.98 2.40 16.07
N TYR A 76 5.65 1.34 16.51
CA TYR A 76 5.16 -0.02 16.36
C TYR A 76 4.26 -0.42 17.52
N LEU A 77 3.18 -1.14 17.22
CA LEU A 77 2.46 -1.94 18.21
C LEU A 77 3.12 -3.33 18.31
N ASP A 78 2.83 -4.07 19.39
CA ASP A 78 3.37 -5.42 19.64
C ASP A 78 3.07 -6.43 18.52
N ASN A 79 2.04 -6.16 17.72
CA ASN A 79 1.62 -6.97 16.59
C ASN A 79 2.24 -6.54 15.25
N GLY A 80 3.22 -5.64 15.29
CA GLY A 80 3.96 -5.11 14.14
C GLY A 80 3.21 -4.11 13.26
N ILE A 81 2.01 -3.66 13.68
CA ILE A 81 1.35 -2.52 13.04
C ILE A 81 2.19 -1.28 13.34
N VAL A 82 2.79 -0.68 12.31
CA VAL A 82 3.20 0.74 12.37
C VAL A 82 1.94 1.56 12.59
N ASN A 83 1.75 2.14 13.78
CA ASN A 83 0.58 2.94 14.14
C ASN A 83 0.93 4.44 14.19
N ILE A 84 -0.06 5.29 14.44
CA ILE A 84 0.13 6.73 14.65
C ILE A 84 -0.66 7.21 15.86
N ASP A 85 0.04 7.85 16.78
CA ASP A 85 -0.50 8.66 17.86
C ASP A 85 -0.72 10.08 17.35
N LYS A 86 -1.99 10.48 17.21
CA LYS A 86 -2.35 11.80 16.71
C LYS A 86 -2.13 12.91 17.75
N GLU A 87 -2.19 12.61 19.04
CA GLU A 87 -2.01 13.60 20.11
C GLU A 87 -0.54 14.06 20.21
N ARG A 88 0.39 13.15 19.91
CA ARG A 88 1.82 13.48 19.85
C ARG A 88 2.25 14.12 18.53
N CYS A 89 1.43 14.04 17.49
CA CYS A 89 1.82 14.46 16.14
C CYS A 89 1.85 15.98 16.01
N ILE A 90 3.01 16.54 15.63
CA ILE A 90 3.20 17.99 15.44
C ILE A 90 3.04 18.46 13.98
N GLY A 91 2.51 17.61 13.08
CA GLY A 91 2.23 18.00 11.70
C GLY A 91 3.45 18.31 10.80
N CYS A 92 4.69 18.05 11.24
CA CYS A 92 5.91 18.42 10.51
C CYS A 92 6.13 17.76 9.13
N ALA A 93 5.30 16.79 8.75
CA ALA A 93 5.35 16.07 7.48
C ALA A 93 6.65 15.31 7.14
N GLY A 94 7.60 15.17 8.07
CA GLY A 94 8.82 14.37 7.84
C GLY A 94 8.53 12.92 7.44
N CYS A 95 7.54 12.30 8.09
CA CYS A 95 7.08 10.95 7.76
C CYS A 95 6.46 10.84 6.35
N VAL A 96 5.82 11.90 5.84
CA VAL A 96 5.26 11.96 4.49
C VAL A 96 6.40 11.88 3.47
N MET A 97 7.47 12.65 3.68
CA MET A 97 8.66 12.65 2.82
C MET A 97 9.43 11.33 2.88
N ALA A 98 9.51 10.70 4.05
CA ALA A 98 10.25 9.46 4.23
C ALA A 98 9.56 8.22 3.64
N CYS A 99 8.22 8.24 3.49
CA CYS A 99 7.49 7.06 3.04
C CYS A 99 7.70 6.82 1.53
N PRO A 100 8.40 5.75 1.10
CA PRO A 100 8.67 5.52 -0.32
C PRO A 100 7.42 5.14 -1.11
N TYR A 101 6.31 4.87 -0.42
CA TYR A 101 5.05 4.42 -1.01
C TYR A 101 4.02 5.53 -1.21
N GLY A 102 4.28 6.74 -0.68
CA GLY A 102 3.31 7.83 -0.64
C GLY A 102 2.03 7.45 0.10
N ALA A 103 2.17 6.67 1.19
CA ALA A 103 1.05 6.11 1.93
C ALA A 103 0.61 6.95 3.14
N ILE A 104 1.28 8.08 3.37
CA ILE A 104 1.04 8.99 4.49
C ILE A 104 0.70 10.36 3.90
N TYR A 105 -0.28 11.04 4.50
CA TYR A 105 -0.66 12.41 4.18
C TYR A 105 -0.81 13.22 5.47
N ILE A 106 -0.85 14.55 5.36
CA ILE A 106 -1.31 15.40 6.46
C ILE A 106 -2.82 15.56 6.33
N ASP A 107 -3.53 15.16 7.38
CA ASP A 107 -4.97 15.29 7.46
C ASP A 107 -5.34 16.78 7.52
N PRO A 108 -6.17 17.29 6.60
CA PRO A 108 -6.47 18.72 6.52
C PRO A 108 -7.33 19.22 7.68
N GLN A 109 -8.04 18.35 8.37
CA GLN A 109 -8.93 18.73 9.48
C GLN A 109 -8.16 18.75 10.80
N THR A 110 -7.32 17.74 11.04
CA THR A 110 -6.60 17.61 12.32
C THR A 110 -5.18 18.18 12.27
N GLN A 111 -4.64 18.48 11.09
CA GLN A 111 -3.23 18.90 10.88
C GLN A 111 -2.20 17.88 11.39
N THR A 112 -2.62 16.62 11.57
CA THR A 112 -1.77 15.50 11.96
C THR A 112 -1.48 14.61 10.76
N ALA A 113 -0.38 13.84 10.82
CA ALA A 113 -0.17 12.81 9.80
C ALA A 113 -1.22 11.70 9.94
N ASP A 114 -1.60 11.10 8.82
CA ASP A 114 -2.52 9.97 8.79
C ASP A 114 -2.18 8.98 7.66
N LYS A 115 -2.54 7.71 7.88
CA LYS A 115 -2.25 6.58 7.00
C LYS A 115 -3.12 5.37 7.37
N CYS A 116 -3.07 4.32 6.56
CA CYS A 116 -3.64 3.03 6.96
C CYS A 116 -3.00 2.52 8.27
N THR A 117 -3.83 1.98 9.16
CA THR A 117 -3.47 1.45 10.49
C THR A 117 -3.81 -0.04 10.63
N TYR A 118 -4.04 -0.74 9.51
CA TYR A 118 -4.69 -2.07 9.49
C TYR A 118 -5.99 -2.15 10.32
N CYS A 119 -6.69 -1.02 10.48
CA CYS A 119 -7.86 -0.93 11.37
C CYS A 119 -7.53 -1.45 12.78
N ALA A 120 -6.41 -1.00 13.37
CA ALA A 120 -5.95 -1.43 14.70
C ALA A 120 -7.07 -1.44 15.76
N HIS A 121 -8.01 -0.49 15.70
CA HIS A 121 -9.19 -0.43 16.56
C HIS A 121 -10.13 -1.65 16.43
N ARG A 122 -10.32 -2.16 15.20
CA ARG A 122 -11.07 -3.39 14.93
C ARG A 122 -10.29 -4.62 15.38
N VAL A 123 -9.00 -4.66 15.07
CA VAL A 123 -8.12 -5.79 15.41
C VAL A 123 -8.03 -5.99 16.92
N ALA A 124 -7.96 -4.90 17.70
CA ALA A 124 -8.01 -4.95 19.16
C ALA A 124 -9.31 -5.58 19.69
N SER A 125 -10.40 -5.52 18.92
CA SER A 125 -11.69 -6.14 19.22
C SER A 125 -11.89 -7.50 18.53
N SER A 126 -10.80 -8.16 18.09
CA SER A 126 -10.84 -9.43 17.34
C SER A 126 -11.66 -9.39 16.04
N MET A 127 -11.80 -8.21 15.44
CA MET A 127 -12.50 -8.02 14.17
C MET A 127 -11.52 -7.86 13.00
N MET A 128 -11.94 -8.33 11.83
CA MET A 128 -11.18 -8.13 10.59
C MET A 128 -11.21 -6.66 10.13
N PRO A 129 -10.16 -6.16 9.44
CA PRO A 129 -10.16 -4.82 8.86
C PRO A 129 -11.33 -4.60 7.89
N ALA A 130 -11.91 -3.39 7.88
CA ALA A 130 -13.10 -3.11 7.06
C ALA A 130 -12.89 -3.38 5.57
N CYS A 131 -11.71 -3.07 5.04
CA CYS A 131 -11.35 -3.34 3.65
C CYS A 131 -11.26 -4.84 3.29
N VAL A 132 -11.05 -5.73 4.27
CA VAL A 132 -11.09 -7.19 4.08
C VAL A 132 -12.54 -7.65 4.02
N VAL A 133 -13.35 -7.23 4.99
CA VAL A 133 -14.79 -7.59 5.07
C VAL A 133 -15.57 -7.10 3.84
N ALA A 134 -15.27 -5.89 3.35
CA ALA A 134 -15.96 -5.30 2.22
C ALA A 134 -15.58 -5.87 0.85
N CYS A 135 -14.64 -6.81 0.76
CA CYS A 135 -14.16 -7.34 -0.51
C CYS A 135 -15.07 -8.50 -1.00
N PRO A 136 -15.89 -8.32 -2.05
CA PRO A 136 -16.84 -9.36 -2.47
C PRO A 136 -16.15 -10.60 -3.06
N VAL A 137 -14.95 -10.42 -3.60
CA VAL A 137 -14.13 -11.45 -4.24
C VAL A 137 -13.03 -11.98 -3.31
N GLN A 138 -13.01 -11.54 -2.04
CA GLN A 138 -12.04 -11.97 -1.03
C GLN A 138 -10.57 -11.83 -1.46
N ALA A 139 -10.26 -10.85 -2.32
CA ALA A 139 -8.91 -10.55 -2.79
C ALA A 139 -7.99 -10.02 -1.68
N ASN A 140 -8.56 -9.39 -0.65
CA ASN A 140 -7.82 -8.87 0.50
C ASN A 140 -7.74 -9.94 1.59
N ILE A 141 -6.54 -10.42 1.91
CA ILE A 141 -6.28 -11.47 2.90
C ILE A 141 -5.44 -10.86 4.03
N PHE A 142 -5.86 -11.06 5.28
CA PHE A 142 -5.21 -10.48 6.45
C PHE A 142 -5.09 -11.55 7.55
N GLY A 143 -4.03 -11.49 8.34
CA GLY A 143 -3.83 -12.40 9.46
C GLY A 143 -2.44 -12.32 10.06
N ASP A 144 -2.16 -13.24 10.98
CA ASP A 144 -0.86 -13.40 11.62
C ASP A 144 0.10 -14.17 10.69
N LEU A 145 1.25 -13.58 10.40
CA LEU A 145 2.33 -14.18 9.61
C LEU A 145 3.11 -15.23 10.42
N ASP A 146 3.11 -15.11 11.76
CA ASP A 146 3.81 -16.05 12.64
C ASP A 146 3.04 -17.37 12.80
N ASP A 147 1.72 -17.37 12.58
CA ASP A 147 0.88 -18.56 12.63
C ASP A 147 0.86 -19.29 11.27
N PRO A 148 1.46 -20.49 11.14
CA PRO A 148 1.44 -21.24 9.89
C PRO A 148 0.04 -21.71 9.48
N LYS A 149 -0.92 -21.72 10.42
CA LYS A 149 -2.31 -22.11 10.17
C LYS A 149 -3.17 -20.95 9.68
N SER A 150 -2.69 -19.72 9.76
CA SER A 150 -3.42 -18.54 9.32
C SER A 150 -3.68 -18.57 7.81
N ASN A 151 -4.76 -17.92 7.38
CA ASN A 151 -5.13 -17.89 5.97
C ASN A 151 -4.05 -17.21 5.12
N ILE A 152 -3.42 -16.15 5.64
CA ILE A 152 -2.35 -15.44 4.92
C ILE A 152 -1.08 -16.29 4.79
N SER A 153 -0.64 -16.96 5.86
CA SER A 153 0.55 -17.82 5.84
C SER A 153 0.38 -18.98 4.86
N LYS A 154 -0.78 -19.65 4.88
CA LYS A 154 -1.12 -20.69 3.89
C LYS A 154 -1.12 -20.15 2.47
N TYR A 155 -1.63 -18.93 2.25
CA TYR A 155 -1.65 -18.31 0.92
C TYR A 155 -0.24 -18.00 0.41
N ILE A 156 0.61 -17.45 1.26
CA ILE A 156 2.02 -17.17 0.95
C ILE A 156 2.76 -18.48 0.65
N MET A 157 2.59 -19.52 1.48
CA MET A 157 3.19 -20.83 1.28
C MET A 157 2.74 -21.49 -0.03
N LYS A 158 1.46 -21.38 -0.39
CA LYS A 158 0.91 -21.93 -1.64
C LYS A 158 1.44 -21.21 -2.88
N ASN A 159 1.71 -19.91 -2.78
CA ASN A 159 2.06 -19.05 -3.91
C ASN A 159 3.54 -18.59 -3.90
N GLN A 160 4.43 -19.28 -3.18
CA GLN A 160 5.81 -18.84 -2.87
C GLN A 160 6.56 -18.17 -4.03
N GLY A 161 6.48 -18.69 -5.26
CA GLY A 161 7.15 -18.11 -6.43
C GLY A 161 6.51 -16.85 -7.04
N GLY A 162 5.29 -16.48 -6.62
CA GLY A 162 4.51 -15.37 -7.15
C GLY A 162 4.22 -14.25 -6.15
N VAL A 163 4.71 -14.37 -4.91
CA VAL A 163 4.54 -13.34 -3.88
C VAL A 163 5.51 -12.18 -4.14
N GLN A 164 4.98 -10.97 -4.22
CA GLN A 164 5.74 -9.76 -4.49
C GLN A 164 5.46 -8.71 -3.42
N VAL A 165 6.43 -7.81 -3.22
CA VAL A 165 6.28 -6.60 -2.40
C VAL A 165 6.58 -5.37 -3.25
N ARG A 166 6.11 -4.21 -2.81
CA ARG A 166 6.40 -2.96 -3.51
C ARG A 166 7.77 -2.41 -3.12
N LYS A 167 8.52 -1.95 -4.12
CA LYS A 167 9.82 -1.28 -3.98
C LYS A 167 10.81 -2.02 -3.05
N PRO A 168 11.11 -3.31 -3.32
CA PRO A 168 12.05 -4.08 -2.49
C PRO A 168 13.44 -3.42 -2.38
N GLU A 169 13.86 -2.67 -3.41
CA GLU A 169 15.11 -1.91 -3.45
C GLU A 169 15.22 -0.82 -2.38
N LYS A 170 14.12 -0.48 -1.68
CA LYS A 170 14.12 0.48 -0.56
C LYS A 170 14.44 -0.14 0.80
N GLY A 171 14.59 -1.46 0.89
CA GLY A 171 15.04 -2.15 2.11
C GLY A 171 14.12 -1.95 3.32
N THR A 172 12.82 -1.70 3.11
CA THR A 172 11.88 -1.44 4.20
C THR A 172 11.23 -2.70 4.76
N ASN A 173 11.45 -3.88 4.17
CA ASN A 173 10.82 -5.16 4.52
C ASN A 173 9.29 -5.05 4.73
N PRO A 174 8.49 -4.88 3.65
CA PRO A 174 7.04 -4.76 3.74
C PRO A 174 6.35 -6.02 4.28
N HIS A 175 5.38 -5.86 5.18
CA HIS A 175 4.41 -6.90 5.56
C HIS A 175 3.09 -6.80 4.78
N HIS A 176 3.16 -6.17 3.61
CA HIS A 176 2.06 -6.08 2.66
C HIS A 176 2.48 -6.67 1.32
N TYR A 177 1.87 -7.81 1.00
CA TYR A 177 2.21 -8.67 -0.11
C TYR A 177 1.18 -8.58 -1.23
N TYR A 178 1.61 -8.95 -2.41
CA TYR A 178 0.79 -9.02 -3.62
C TYR A 178 1.03 -10.35 -4.31
N VAL A 179 -0.03 -10.96 -4.84
CA VAL A 179 0.04 -12.15 -5.69
C VAL A 179 -0.74 -11.86 -6.97
N GLY A 180 -0.21 -12.28 -8.11
CA GLY A 180 -0.83 -11.99 -9.41
C GLY A 180 -0.70 -10.51 -9.81
N GLY A 181 -1.14 -10.17 -11.01
CA GLY A 181 -1.18 -8.77 -11.49
C GLY A 181 0.00 -8.29 -12.33
N GLY A 182 1.03 -9.13 -12.52
CA GLY A 182 2.18 -8.86 -13.39
C GLY A 182 3.07 -7.70 -12.93
N ASN A 183 4.21 -7.51 -13.61
CA ASN A 183 5.19 -6.50 -13.22
C ASN A 183 4.71 -5.05 -13.37
N VAL A 184 3.79 -4.78 -14.30
CA VAL A 184 3.37 -3.42 -14.68
C VAL A 184 2.76 -2.61 -13.53
N ASN A 185 2.18 -3.29 -12.53
CA ASN A 185 1.52 -2.63 -11.40
C ASN A 185 2.45 -2.29 -10.24
N LEU A 186 3.51 -3.10 -10.06
CA LEU A 186 4.37 -3.05 -8.88
C LEU A 186 5.77 -2.53 -9.23
N ASN A 187 6.22 -2.71 -10.48
CA ASN A 187 7.48 -2.21 -11.00
C ASN A 187 7.26 -0.89 -11.77
N PRO A 188 7.70 0.27 -11.23
CA PRO A 188 7.60 1.55 -11.93
C PRO A 188 8.44 1.60 -13.21
N LEU A 189 9.45 0.73 -13.37
CA LEU A 189 10.29 0.65 -14.58
C LEU A 189 9.65 -0.18 -15.69
N ALA A 190 8.47 -0.77 -15.45
CA ALA A 190 7.77 -1.54 -16.47
C ALA A 190 7.09 -0.69 -17.55
N SER A 191 6.95 0.62 -17.34
CA SER A 191 6.40 1.53 -18.36
C SER A 191 7.45 1.87 -19.42
N HIS A 192 7.14 1.62 -20.70
CA HIS A 192 8.00 2.04 -21.81
C HIS A 192 7.72 3.51 -22.18
N ARG A 193 8.75 4.36 -22.12
CA ARG A 193 8.67 5.75 -22.60
C ARG A 193 9.04 5.78 -24.08
N VAL A 194 8.10 6.13 -24.96
CA VAL A 194 8.38 6.28 -26.39
C VAL A 194 9.01 7.64 -26.63
N ASP A 195 10.18 7.66 -27.26
CA ASP A 195 10.86 8.90 -27.65
C ASP A 195 10.07 9.62 -28.75
N GLY A 196 10.01 10.95 -28.69
CA GLY A 196 9.21 11.74 -29.63
C GLY A 196 8.98 13.17 -29.19
N HIS A 197 7.89 13.76 -29.67
CA HIS A 197 7.44 15.10 -29.27
C HIS A 197 6.00 14.99 -28.77
N SER A 198 5.73 15.53 -27.58
CA SER A 198 4.38 15.85 -27.14
C SER A 198 4.13 17.35 -27.32
N LEU A 199 2.88 17.79 -27.11
CA LEU A 199 2.49 19.21 -27.24
C LEU A 199 3.40 20.17 -26.49
N PHE A 200 4.01 19.71 -25.39
CA PHE A 200 4.77 20.56 -24.48
C PHE A 200 6.24 20.15 -24.32
N ASN A 201 6.66 18.98 -24.81
CA ASN A 201 7.99 18.46 -24.54
C ASN A 201 8.56 17.63 -25.69
N LYS A 202 9.87 17.75 -25.92
CA LYS A 202 10.64 16.71 -26.61
C LYS A 202 10.92 15.59 -25.61
N ILE A 203 10.30 14.44 -25.83
CA ILE A 203 10.48 13.25 -25.02
C ILE A 203 11.72 12.52 -25.54
N THR A 204 12.79 12.57 -24.76
CA THR A 204 13.98 11.74 -24.97
C THR A 204 14.17 10.81 -23.79
N THR A 205 14.69 9.62 -24.06
CA THR A 205 15.19 8.70 -23.05
C THR A 205 16.31 9.40 -22.30
N LEU A 206 16.15 9.58 -20.99
CA LEU A 206 17.23 10.07 -20.14
C LEU A 206 18.24 8.92 -20.02
N PRO A 207 19.55 9.16 -20.20
CA PRO A 207 20.55 8.13 -19.97
C PRO A 207 20.38 7.58 -18.54
N VAL A 208 20.26 6.26 -18.45
CA VAL A 208 20.03 5.57 -17.19
C VAL A 208 21.26 5.79 -16.30
N GLY A 209 21.12 6.52 -15.19
CA GLY A 209 22.18 6.68 -14.19
C GLY A 209 22.79 8.09 -14.02
N GLY A 210 22.10 9.17 -14.39
CA GLY A 210 22.60 10.54 -14.16
C GLY A 210 21.68 11.38 -13.27
N HIS A 211 21.81 11.25 -11.94
CA HIS A 211 21.62 12.44 -11.10
C HIS A 211 22.96 13.19 -11.16
N HIS A 212 23.03 14.19 -12.05
CA HIS A 212 24.00 15.28 -11.90
C HIS A 212 23.43 16.31 -10.93
#